data_AF-A0A2U3PTL3-F1
#
_entry.id   AF-A0A2U3PTL3-F1
#
_cell.length_a   1.000
_cell.length_b   1.000
_cell.length_c   1.000
_cell.angle_alpha   90.00
_cell.angle_beta   90.00
_cell.angle_gamma   90.00
#
_symmetry.space_group_name_H-M   'P 1'
#
loop_
_entity.id
_entity.type
_entity.pdbx_description
1 polymer ?
#
loop_
_entity_poly.entity_id
_entity_poly.type
_entity_poly.pdbx_seq_one_letter_code
_entity_poly.pdbx_strand_id
1 'polypeptide(L)' 'MFDSFASVLSHAAQSGHDVVIAAGSDTLTLKNTQLDKLNSHDFHFA' A
#
# COMPACT_ATOMS: atom_id res chain seq x y z
N MET A 1 3.69 11.43 2.40
CA MET A 1 3.86 10.70 3.68
C MET A 1 2.53 10.03 3.97
N PHE A 2 2.53 8.73 4.30
CA PHE A 2 1.32 8.07 4.77
C PHE A 2 1.17 8.36 6.27
N ASP A 3 0.09 9.02 6.64
CA ASP A 3 -0.28 9.35 8.03
C ASP A 3 -1.35 8.41 8.59
N SER A 4 -1.89 7.55 7.73
CA SER A 4 -3.02 6.67 8.04
C SER A 4 -3.13 5.55 7.01
N PHE A 5 -3.82 4.47 7.39
CA PHE A 5 -4.10 3.35 6.48
C PHE A 5 -4.97 3.77 5.28
N ALA A 6 -5.90 4.70 5.47
CA ALA A 6 -6.69 5.27 4.38
C ALA A 6 -5.82 6.00 3.36
N SER A 7 -4.79 6.73 3.82
CA SER A 7 -3.80 7.37 2.96
C SER A 7 -2.95 6.34 2.18
N VAL A 8 -2.64 5.18 2.78
CA VAL A 8 -2.00 4.07 2.04
C VAL A 8 -2.93 3.55 0.94
N LEU A 9 -4.19 3.22 1.28
CA LEU A 9 -5.15 2.66 0.32
C LEU A 9 -5.44 3.59 -0.85
N SER A 10 -5.46 4.91 -0.64
CA SER A 10 -5.69 5.88 -1.73
C SER A 10 -4.56 5.93 -2.76
N HIS A 11 -3.36 5.46 -2.40
CA HIS A 11 -2.19 5.38 -3.28
C HIS A 11 -1.84 3.94 -3.70
N ALA A 12 -2.56 2.96 -3.17
CA ALA A 12 -2.33 1.55 -3.43
C ALA A 12 -3.16 1.09 -4.64
N ALA A 13 -2.53 0.36 -5.54
CA ALA A 13 -3.17 -0.21 -6.72
C ALA A 13 -2.72 -1.66 -6.93
N GLN A 14 -3.64 -2.51 -7.38
CA GLN A 14 -3.31 -3.86 -7.81
C GLN A 14 -2.56 -3.81 -9.15
N SER A 15 -1.41 -4.47 -9.22
CA SER A 15 -0.62 -4.65 -10.45
C SER A 15 -0.33 -6.13 -10.64
N GLY A 16 -1.19 -6.82 -11.40
CA GLY A 16 -1.12 -8.28 -11.52
C GLY A 16 -1.30 -8.94 -10.15
N HIS A 17 -0.32 -9.74 -9.73
CA HIS A 17 -0.33 -10.40 -8.41
C HIS A 17 0.30 -9.57 -7.29
N ASP A 18 0.75 -8.34 -7.58
CA ASP A 18 1.42 -7.48 -6.61
C ASP A 18 0.52 -6.29 -6.24
N VAL A 19 0.78 -5.68 -5.08
CA VAL A 19 0.27 -4.34 -4.76
C VAL A 19 1.39 -3.32 -4.94
N VAL A 20 1.09 -2.23 -5.64
CA VAL A 20 1.99 -1.10 -5.83
C VAL A 20 1.45 0.08 -5.05
N ILE A 21 2.27 0.68 -4.19
CA ILE A 21 1.94 1.84 -3.37
C ILE A 21 2.85 2.99 -3.80
N ALA A 22 2.26 4.04 -4.37
CA ALA A 22 2.99 5.22 -4.81
C ALA A 22 3.21 6.20 -3.64
N ALA A 23 4.45 6.62 -3.42
CA ALA A 23 4.83 7.52 -2.34
C ALA A 23 5.64 8.71 -2.90
N GLY A 24 4.95 9.66 -3.55
CA GLY A 24 5.61 10.76 -4.24
C GLY A 24 6.39 10.25 -5.45
N SER A 25 7.72 10.40 -5.42
CA SER A 25 8.62 9.88 -6.47
C SER A 25 9.01 8.42 -6.26
N ASP A 26 8.77 7.87 -5.07
CA ASP A 26 9.12 6.49 -4.73
C ASP A 26 7.94 5.55 -4.92
N THR A 27 8.24 4.26 -5.00
CA THR A 27 7.24 3.21 -5.13
C THR A 27 7.61 2.01 -4.28
N LEU A 28 6.67 1.55 -3.45
CA LEU A 28 6.77 0.29 -2.72
C LEU A 28 5.94 -0.77 -3.44
N THR A 29 6.54 -1.92 -3.76
CA THR A 29 5.82 -3.06 -4.32
C THR A 29 5.77 -4.21 -3.32
N LEU A 30 4.56 -4.62 -2.94
CA LEU A 30 4.31 -5.81 -2.14
C LEU A 30 4.09 -6.99 -3.09
N LYS A 31 5.06 -7.91 -3.12
CA LYS A 31 5.06 -9.04 -4.05
C LYS A 31 4.08 -10.12 -3.63
N ASN A 32 3.31 -10.60 -4.60
CA ASN A 32 2.33 -11.67 -4.42
C ASN A 32 1.29 -11.36 -3.33
N THR A 33 0.87 -10.11 -3.26
CA THR A 33 -0.13 -9.57 -2.32
C THR A 33 -1.34 -9.07 -3.11
N GLN A 34 -2.53 -9.29 -2.57
CA GLN A 34 -3.77 -8.72 -3.10
C GLN A 34 -4.18 -7.51 -2.27
N LEU A 35 -4.70 -6.48 -2.95
CA LEU A 35 -5.08 -5.20 -2.33
C LEU A 35 -6.17 -5.36 -1.26
N ASP A 36 -7.11 -6.27 -1.47
CA ASP A 36 -8.18 -6.61 -0.53
C ASP A 36 -7.70 -7.39 0.71
N LYS A 37 -6.45 -7.88 0.70
CA LYS A 37 -5.80 -8.55 1.84
C LYS A 37 -5.03 -7.61 2.74
N LEU A 38 -4.83 -6.35 2.33
CA LEU A 38 -4.21 -5.36 3.19
C LEU A 38 -5.11 -5.06 4.38
N ASN A 39 -4.53 -5.12 5.58
CA ASN A 39 -5.24 -4.78 6.80
C ASN A 39 -4.58 -3.59 7.50
N SER A 40 -5.37 -2.76 8.17
CA SER A 40 -4.83 -1.62 8.92
C SER A 40 -3.82 -2.03 10.00
N HIS A 41 -3.92 -3.24 10.55
CA HIS A 41 -2.99 -3.74 11.56
C HIS A 41 -1.59 -4.06 11.00
N ASP A 42 -1.45 -4.21 9.67
CA ASP A 42 -0.16 -4.46 9.02
C ASP A 42 0.70 -3.19 8.93
N PHE A 43 0.11 -2.02 9.22
CA PHE A 43 0.74 -0.72 9.04
C PHE A 43 0.87 0.01 10.37
N HIS A 44 2.09 0.48 10.65
CA HIS A 44 2.39 1.36 11.76
C HIS A 44 2.83 2.72 11.21
N PHE A 45 2.20 3.79 11.68
CA PHE A 45 2.51 5.17 11.32
C PHE A 45 3.14 5.84 12.55
N ALA A 46 4.27 6.52 12.37
CA ALA A 46 5.05 7.18 13.43
C ALA A 46 4.77 8.67 13.50
#